data_AF-A0A8T9VIL9-F1
#
_entry.id   AF-A0A8T9VIL9-F1
#
_cell.length_a   1.000
_cell.length_b   1.000
_cell.length_c   1.000
_cell.angle_alpha   90.00
_cell.angle_beta   90.00
_cell.angle_gamma   90.00
#
_symmetry.space_group_name_H-M   'P 1'
#
loop_
_entity.id
_entity.type
_entity.pdbx_description
1 polymer ?
#
loop_
_entity_poly.entity_id
_entity_poly.type
_entity_poly.pdbx_seq_one_letter_code
_entity_poly.pdbx_strand_id
1 'polypeptide(L)'
;MVDAEHKKALKKTALPSIMGIVAGFIAYFIAVGPDNPLQREVFGLVVILFFMWIQQSIFPIIDIDPDEFGGKDWAFIGFMTLTFAYITWALILNL
;
A
#
# COMPACT_ATOMS: atom_id res chain seq x y z
N MET A 1 -5.75 30.02 2.79
CA MET A 1 -6.86 29.15 3.20
C MET A 1 -6.59 27.74 2.67
N VAL A 2 -5.55 27.07 3.19
CA VAL A 2 -5.35 25.63 2.96
C VAL A 2 -5.64 25.00 4.30
N ASP A 3 -6.90 24.60 4.47
CA ASP A 3 -7.44 24.13 5.74
C ASP A 3 -6.75 22.85 6.20
N ALA A 4 -6.58 22.70 7.51
CA ALA A 4 -5.92 21.54 8.13
C ALA A 4 -6.56 20.21 7.70
N GLU A 5 -7.85 20.24 7.40
CA GLU A 5 -8.64 19.12 6.89
C GLU A 5 -8.19 18.66 5.49
N HIS A 6 -7.86 19.60 4.60
CA HIS A 6 -7.35 19.29 3.27
C HIS A 6 -5.96 18.62 3.33
N LYS A 7 -5.13 19.04 4.28
CA LYS A 7 -3.83 18.39 4.55
C LYS A 7 -3.99 16.97 5.09
N LYS A 8 -4.96 16.73 5.98
CA LYS A 8 -5.29 15.38 6.47
C LYS A 8 -5.77 14.48 5.32
N ALA A 9 -6.68 14.95 4.47
CA ALA A 9 -7.17 14.20 3.31
C ALA A 9 -6.05 13.86 2.32
N LEU A 10 -5.15 14.81 2.04
CA LEU A 10 -4.00 14.55 1.16
C LEU A 10 -3.07 13.47 1.72
N LYS A 11 -2.77 13.52 3.03
CA LYS A 11 -1.95 12.50 3.68
C LYS A 11 -2.61 11.11 3.66
N LYS A 12 -3.94 11.06 3.84
CA LYS A 12 -4.75 9.82 3.78
C LYS A 12 -4.69 9.13 2.40
N THR A 13 -4.43 9.87 1.33
CA THR A 13 -4.30 9.32 -0.03
C THR A 13 -2.84 9.11 -0.44
N ALA A 14 -1.94 10.02 -0.05
CA ALA A 14 -0.54 9.97 -0.43
C ALA A 14 0.21 8.82 0.24
N LEU A 15 -0.04 8.56 1.53
CA LEU A 15 0.67 7.50 2.25
C LEU A 15 0.37 6.10 1.69
N PRO A 16 -0.91 5.69 1.49
CA PRO A 16 -1.22 4.38 0.91
C PRO A 16 -0.67 4.22 -0.51
N SER A 17 -0.65 5.31 -1.29
CA SER A 17 -0.13 5.28 -2.67
C SER A 17 1.37 5.01 -2.69
N ILE A 18 2.16 5.72 -1.86
CA ILE A 18 3.62 5.52 -1.76
C ILE A 18 3.92 4.11 -1.24
N MET A 19 3.20 3.68 -0.20
CA MET A 19 3.36 2.35 0.37
C MET A 19 3.00 1.24 -0.62
N GLY A 20 1.96 1.44 -1.44
CA GLY A 20 1.59 0.53 -2.52
C GLY A 20 2.70 0.40 -3.58
N ILE A 21 3.32 1.51 -3.98
CA ILE A 21 4.46 1.48 -4.91
C ILE A 21 5.62 0.66 -4.34
N VAL A 22 6.00 0.92 -3.08
CA VAL A 22 7.09 0.18 -2.42
C VAL A 22 6.74 -1.30 -2.30
N ALA A 23 5.50 -1.62 -1.92
CA ALA A 23 5.02 -3.00 -1.86
C ALA A 23 5.10 -3.70 -3.22
N GLY A 24 4.72 -3.02 -4.31
CA GLY A 24 4.78 -3.55 -5.67
C GLY A 24 6.20 -3.84 -6.15
N PHE A 25 7.16 -2.96 -5.83
CA PHE A 25 8.58 -3.20 -6.09
C PHE A 25 9.10 -4.44 -5.32
N ILE A 26 8.81 -4.52 -4.02
CA ILE A 26 9.27 -5.64 -3.18
C ILE A 26 8.61 -6.95 -3.64
N ALA A 27 7.31 -6.92 -3.95
CA ALA A 27 6.59 -8.07 -4.49
C ALA A 27 7.18 -8.55 -5.83
N TYR A 28 7.62 -7.64 -6.71
CA TYR A 28 8.31 -8.02 -7.94
C TYR A 28 9.62 -8.77 -7.67
N PHE A 29 10.50 -8.23 -6.81
CA PHE A 29 11.78 -8.89 -6.51
C PHE A 29 11.59 -10.26 -5.85
N ILE A 30 10.61 -10.37 -4.96
CA ILE A 30 10.22 -11.65 -4.34
C ILE A 30 9.59 -12.58 -5.38
N ALA A 31 8.95 -12.07 -6.42
CA ALA A 31 8.43 -12.88 -7.50
C ALA A 31 9.53 -13.39 -8.46
N VAL A 32 10.66 -12.70 -8.60
CA VAL A 32 11.73 -13.14 -9.52
C VAL A 32 12.60 -14.26 -8.91
N GLY A 33 12.68 -14.37 -7.59
CA GLY A 33 13.55 -15.34 -6.90
C GLY A 33 13.08 -16.81 -6.86
N PRO A 34 11.79 -17.14 -6.68
CA PRO A 34 11.30 -18.52 -6.57
C PRO A 34 11.06 -19.19 -7.92
N ASP A 35 11.58 -20.40 -8.09
CA ASP A 35 11.32 -21.24 -9.28
C ASP A 35 9.87 -21.75 -9.37
N ASN A 36 9.14 -21.74 -8.25
CA ASN A 36 7.77 -22.23 -8.16
C ASN A 36 6.72 -21.12 -8.37
N PRO A 37 5.88 -21.18 -9.43
CA PRO A 37 4.90 -20.14 -9.74
C PRO A 37 3.83 -19.94 -8.65
N LEU A 38 3.42 -21.02 -7.96
CA LEU A 38 2.46 -20.93 -6.85
C LEU A 38 3.01 -20.16 -5.64
N GLN A 39 4.29 -20.33 -5.32
CA GLN A 39 4.92 -19.58 -4.22
C GLN A 39 5.05 -18.11 -4.61
N ARG A 40 5.40 -17.84 -5.87
CA ARG A 40 5.55 -16.52 -6.44
C ARG A 40 4.34 -15.61 -6.23
N GLU A 41 3.15 -16.10 -6.57
CA GLU A 41 1.91 -15.32 -6.52
C GLU A 41 1.42 -15.12 -5.09
N VAL A 42 1.51 -16.15 -4.24
CA VAL A 42 1.07 -16.09 -2.84
C VAL A 42 1.95 -15.13 -2.04
N PHE A 43 3.27 -15.17 -2.22
CA PHE A 43 4.17 -14.27 -1.49
C PHE A 43 3.98 -12.80 -1.89
N GLY A 44 3.71 -12.50 -3.16
CA GLY A 44 3.39 -11.13 -3.60
C GLY A 44 2.14 -10.57 -2.92
N LEU A 45 1.07 -11.37 -2.83
CA LEU A 45 -0.15 -11.02 -2.11
C LEU A 45 0.09 -10.81 -0.61
N VAL A 46 0.87 -11.68 0.03
CA VAL A 46 1.23 -11.56 1.45
C VAL A 46 2.00 -10.27 1.73
N VAL A 47 2.91 -9.86 0.84
CA VAL A 47 3.66 -8.60 0.97
C VAL A 47 2.71 -7.40 0.92
N ILE A 48 1.75 -7.40 -0.02
CA ILE A 48 0.77 -6.31 -0.11
C ILE A 48 -0.09 -6.23 1.15
N LEU A 49 -0.56 -7.37 1.66
CA LEU A 49 -1.31 -7.44 2.93
C LEU A 49 -0.47 -6.96 4.12
N PHE A 50 0.82 -7.32 4.15
CA PHE A 50 1.75 -6.86 5.18
C PHE A 50 1.95 -5.34 5.13
N PHE A 51 2.11 -4.77 3.93
CA PHE A 51 2.21 -3.32 3.74
C PHE A 51 0.91 -2.58 4.09
N MET A 52 -0.25 -3.20 3.87
CA MET A 52 -1.53 -2.66 4.33
C MET A 52 -1.63 -2.67 5.86
N TRP A 53 -1.10 -3.71 6.52
CA TRP A 53 -1.10 -3.81 7.97
C TRP A 53 -0.10 -2.85 8.64
N ILE A 54 1.11 -2.70 8.10
CA ILE A 54 2.13 -1.82 8.68
C ILE A 54 1.75 -0.33 8.59
N GLN A 55 0.86 0.03 7.64
CA GLN A 55 0.33 1.39 7.54
C GLN A 55 -0.39 1.82 8.82
N GLN A 56 -1.05 0.89 9.54
CA GLN A 56 -1.71 1.20 10.82
C GLN A 56 -0.73 1.77 11.85
N SER A 57 0.53 1.33 11.83
CA SER A 57 1.58 1.82 12.72
C SER A 57 2.26 3.10 12.23
N ILE A 58 2.16 3.42 10.93
CA ILE A 58 2.79 4.61 10.34
C ILE A 58 1.86 5.84 10.46
N PHE A 59 0.54 5.66 10.42
CA PHE A 59 -0.41 6.77 10.58
C PHE A 59 -0.20 7.62 11.85
N PRO A 60 0.02 7.03 13.05
CA PRO A 60 0.29 7.80 14.27
C PRO A 60 1.56 8.66 14.18
N ILE A 61 2.58 8.22 13.44
CA ILE A 61 3.86 8.93 13.29
C ILE A 61 3.67 10.25 12.51
N ILE A 62 2.69 10.29 11.61
CA ILE A 62 2.40 11.46 10.76
C ILE A 62 1.25 12.32 11.30
N ASP A 63 0.92 12.15 12.59
CA ASP A 63 -0.13 12.88 13.31
C ASP A 63 -1.53 12.63 12.71
N ILE A 64 -1.75 11.40 12.25
CA ILE A 64 -3.07 10.89 11.85
C ILE A 64 -3.50 9.87 12.88
N ASP A 65 -4.61 10.13 13.53
CA ASP A 65 -5.18 9.20 14.48
C ASP A 65 -5.89 8.05 13.74
N PRO A 66 -5.39 6.80 13.80
CA PRO A 66 -6.03 5.69 13.13
C PRO A 66 -7.38 5.30 13.75
N ASP A 67 -7.68 5.74 14.98
CA ASP A 67 -8.96 5.48 15.64
C ASP A 67 -10.10 6.36 15.07
N GLU A 68 -9.77 7.45 14.36
CA GLU A 68 -10.74 8.24 13.58
C GLU A 68 -11.18 7.52 12.29
N PHE A 69 -10.49 6.46 11.86
CA PHE A 69 -10.83 5.76 10.62
C PHE A 69 -11.99 4.79 10.80
N GLY A 70 -13.05 5.01 10.02
CA GLY A 70 -14.12 4.03 9.89
C GLY A 70 -13.70 2.85 9.01
N GLY A 71 -14.51 1.78 9.01
CA GLY A 71 -14.26 0.62 8.14
C GLY A 71 -14.22 0.96 6.63
N LYS A 72 -14.92 2.03 6.21
CA LYS A 72 -14.88 2.52 4.82
C LYS A 72 -13.51 3.13 4.46
N ASP A 73 -12.88 3.82 5.40
CA ASP A 73 -11.57 4.45 5.18
C ASP A 73 -10.48 3.38 5.09
N TRP A 74 -10.56 2.34 5.92
CA TRP A 74 -9.68 1.18 5.83
C TRP A 74 -9.81 0.44 4.51
N ALA A 75 -11.04 0.27 4.00
CA ALA A 75 -11.27 -0.31 2.68
C ALA A 75 -10.64 0.56 1.57
N PHE A 76 -10.74 1.89 1.67
CA PHE A 76 -10.11 2.82 0.72
C PHE A 76 -8.58 2.72 0.75
N ILE A 77 -7.98 2.72 1.94
CA ILE A 77 -6.52 2.59 2.13
C ILE A 77 -6.00 1.27 1.54
N GLY A 78 -6.69 0.16 1.85
CA GLY A 78 -6.35 -1.15 1.31
C GLY A 78 -6.48 -1.21 -0.22
N PHE A 79 -7.58 -0.68 -0.76
CA PHE A 79 -7.81 -0.60 -2.20
C PHE A 79 -6.75 0.23 -2.92
N MET A 80 -6.39 1.39 -2.38
CA MET A 80 -5.35 2.27 -2.93
C MET A 80 -3.98 1.57 -2.93
N THR A 81 -3.61 0.96 -1.81
CA THR A 81 -2.34 0.23 -1.67
C THR A 81 -2.25 -0.92 -2.67
N LEU A 82 -3.31 -1.72 -2.80
CA LEU A 82 -3.38 -2.84 -3.73
C LEU A 82 -3.31 -2.37 -5.19
N THR A 83 -4.04 -1.31 -5.53
CA THR A 83 -4.05 -0.75 -6.89
C THR A 83 -2.67 -0.26 -7.29
N PHE A 84 -2.01 0.55 -6.44
CA PHE A 84 -0.66 1.06 -6.74
C PHE A 84 0.41 -0.03 -6.77
N ALA A 85 0.29 -1.05 -5.90
CA ALA A 85 1.18 -2.21 -5.95
C ALA A 85 1.05 -2.97 -7.27
N TYR A 86 -0.19 -3.20 -7.72
CA TYR A 86 -0.44 -3.91 -8.98
C TYR A 86 -0.01 -3.10 -10.21
N ILE A 87 -0.26 -1.79 -10.22
CA ILE A 87 0.24 -0.89 -11.28
C ILE A 87 1.77 -0.94 -11.35
N THR A 88 2.44 -0.84 -10.20
CA THR A 88 3.91 -0.86 -10.14
C THR A 88 4.45 -2.20 -10.64
N TRP A 89 3.86 -3.31 -10.20
CA TRP A 89 4.25 -4.64 -10.64
C TRP A 89 4.04 -4.84 -12.16
N ALA A 90 2.89 -4.40 -12.69
CA ALA A 90 2.58 -4.46 -14.12
C ALA A 90 3.52 -3.59 -14.97
N LEU A 91 3.91 -2.41 -14.47
CA LEU A 91 4.88 -1.55 -15.14
C LEU A 91 6.25 -2.23 -15.23
N ILE A 92 6.75 -2.82 -14.14
CA ILE A 92 8.05 -3.51 -14.13
C ILE A 92 8.04 -4.73 -15.05
N LEU A 93 6.92 -5.45 -15.16
CA LEU A 93 6.80 -6.59 -16.08
C LEU A 93 6.78 -6.20 -17.57
N ASN A 94 6.38 -4.98 -17.90
CA ASN A 94 6.31 -4.48 -19.27
C ASN A 94 7.48 -3.57 -19.67
N LEU A 95 8.45 -3.37 -18.76
CA LEU A 95 9.67 -2.60 -19.01
C LEU A 95 10.78 -3.53 -19.51
#